data_AF-A0AA39U2H6-F1
#
_entry.id   AF-A0AA39U2H6-F1
#
_cell.length_a   1.000
_cell.length_b   1.000
_cell.length_c   1.000
_cell.angle_alpha   90.00
_cell.angle_beta   90.00
_cell.angle_gamma   90.00
#
_symmetry.space_group_name_H-M   'P 1'
#
loop_
_entity.id
_entity.type
_entity.pdbx_description
1 polymer ?
#
loop_
_entity_poly.entity_id
_entity_poly.type
_entity_poly.pdbx_seq_one_letter_code
_entity_poly.pdbx_strand_id
1 'polypeptide(L)'
;MREAIDDLRDMEASLFHSVNFLITQVAICAPSRKETSLATLEPLRDAAVDLIRSVVAILTNLPAVIDYFSCALGSQPIPESSSAYAAELYRAMLSNAQLVRDAFPALNAAILSIEAPLITELRGSYGLETFLRTLTWLPWSSSMRVDLLDNLPQLISAIHSYCRGAMRYLDTVVEFTVRLGDFISDEKRVGALEGRENIAKGLGDLGRSALRNMGYIGIHPHGLGQKGQALRVKTEYMGWDYLRRDPILRLIPVL
;
A
#
# COMPACT_ATOMS: atom_id res chain seq x y z
N MET A 1 -2.59 6.51 17.13
CA MET A 1 -2.54 7.41 15.96
C MET A 1 -1.20 7.37 15.25
N ARG A 2 -0.07 7.72 15.90
CA ARG A 2 1.27 7.59 15.28
C ARG A 2 1.49 6.19 14.67
N GLU A 3 1.25 5.15 15.46
CA GLU A 3 1.34 3.75 15.00
C GLU A 3 0.45 3.48 13.78
N ALA A 4 -0.78 3.99 13.74
CA ALA A 4 -1.66 3.81 12.59
C ALA A 4 -1.14 4.50 11.31
N ILE A 5 -0.44 5.63 11.43
CA ILE A 5 0.20 6.30 10.29
C ILE A 5 1.39 5.48 9.79
N ASP A 6 2.23 5.01 10.72
CA ASP A 6 3.41 4.21 10.40
C ASP A 6 2.99 2.86 9.79
N ASP A 7 2.00 2.18 10.38
CA ASP A 7 1.45 0.92 9.87
C ASP A 7 0.76 1.11 8.51
N LEU A 8 0.02 2.20 8.29
CA LEU A 8 -0.59 2.49 6.98
C LEU A 8 0.47 2.62 5.89
N ARG A 9 1.57 3.32 6.19
CA ARG A 9 2.71 3.46 5.28
C ARG A 9 3.38 2.11 5.01
N ASP A 10 3.61 1.32 6.06
CA ASP A 10 4.28 0.04 5.91
C ASP A 10 3.41 -0.95 5.11
N MET A 11 2.08 -0.91 5.26
CA MET A 11 1.13 -1.68 4.46
C MET A 11 1.10 -1.23 2.99
N GLU A 12 1.16 0.08 2.72
CA GLU A 12 1.27 0.64 1.37
C GLU A 12 2.54 0.14 0.67
N ALA A 13 3.69 0.24 1.33
CA ALA A 13 4.96 -0.23 0.80
C ALA A 13 4.98 -1.74 0.56
N SER A 14 4.40 -2.52 1.49
CA SER A 14 4.33 -3.98 1.41
C SER A 14 3.41 -4.46 0.28
N LEU A 15 2.27 -3.79 0.09
CA LEU A 15 1.38 -4.04 -1.04
C LEU A 15 2.09 -3.74 -2.37
N PHE A 16 2.71 -2.58 -2.48
CA PHE A 16 3.48 -2.19 -3.66
C PHE A 16 4.52 -3.26 -4.00
N HIS A 17 5.31 -3.67 -3.00
CA HIS A 17 6.40 -4.62 -3.19
C HIS A 17 5.91 -6.00 -3.60
N SER A 18 4.85 -6.50 -2.95
CA SER A 18 4.31 -7.83 -3.21
C SER A 18 3.71 -7.93 -4.62
N VAL A 19 3.00 -6.89 -5.07
CA VAL A 19 2.44 -6.84 -6.43
C VAL A 19 3.56 -6.75 -7.47
N ASN A 20 4.55 -5.88 -7.25
CA ASN A 20 5.67 -5.73 -8.18
C ASN A 20 6.54 -7.00 -8.26
N PHE A 21 6.72 -7.67 -7.12
CA PHE A 21 7.40 -8.96 -7.04
C PHE A 21 6.64 -10.00 -7.86
N LEU A 22 5.34 -10.20 -7.60
CA LEU A 22 4.52 -11.15 -8.36
C LEU A 22 4.61 -10.92 -9.86
N ILE A 23 4.45 -9.67 -10.31
CA ILE A 23 4.53 -9.30 -11.73
C ILE A 23 5.89 -9.67 -12.33
N THR A 24 6.97 -9.33 -11.62
CA THR A 24 8.34 -9.58 -12.10
C THR A 24 8.61 -11.08 -12.19
N GLN A 25 8.24 -11.83 -11.15
CA GLN A 25 8.46 -13.27 -11.08
C GLN A 25 7.67 -14.03 -12.15
N VAL A 26 6.39 -13.69 -12.34
CA VAL A 26 5.55 -14.29 -13.39
C VAL A 26 6.13 -13.98 -14.77
N ALA A 27 6.58 -12.75 -15.02
CA ALA A 27 7.15 -12.41 -16.32
C ALA A 27 8.48 -13.10 -16.65
N ILE A 28 9.26 -13.48 -15.64
CA ILE A 28 10.50 -14.26 -15.80
C ILE A 28 10.17 -15.75 -15.95
N CYS A 29 9.22 -16.24 -15.15
CA CYS A 29 8.97 -17.67 -14.99
C CYS A 29 7.93 -18.21 -15.95
N ALA A 30 7.00 -17.42 -16.47
CA ALA A 30 5.89 -17.93 -17.26
C ALA A 30 6.38 -18.59 -18.58
N PRO A 31 5.82 -19.74 -18.97
CA PRO A 31 6.17 -20.45 -20.19
C PRO A 31 5.56 -19.84 -21.47
N SER A 32 4.47 -19.07 -21.39
CA SER A 32 3.91 -18.41 -22.57
C SER A 32 4.66 -17.12 -22.91
N ARG A 33 4.20 -16.42 -23.94
CA ARG A 33 4.75 -15.11 -24.30
C ARG A 33 4.51 -14.15 -23.14
N LYS A 34 5.57 -13.44 -22.75
CA LYS A 34 5.56 -12.40 -21.73
C LYS A 34 4.34 -11.47 -21.80
N GLU A 35 3.90 -11.11 -22.99
CA GLU A 35 2.70 -10.27 -23.22
C GLU A 35 1.41 -10.89 -22.65
N THR A 36 1.20 -12.20 -22.82
CA THR A 36 0.01 -12.91 -22.35
C THR A 36 0.00 -13.01 -20.83
N SER A 37 1.13 -13.37 -20.21
CA SER A 37 1.24 -13.47 -18.75
C SER A 37 1.09 -12.10 -18.08
N LEU A 38 1.57 -11.03 -18.71
CA LEU A 38 1.39 -9.66 -18.24
C LEU A 38 -0.05 -9.17 -18.39
N ALA A 39 -0.75 -9.51 -19.49
CA ALA A 39 -2.16 -9.16 -19.66
C ALA A 39 -3.02 -9.76 -18.54
N THR A 40 -2.71 -10.97 -18.07
CA THR A 40 -3.36 -11.60 -16.91
C THR A 40 -3.17 -10.79 -15.62
N LEU A 41 -2.04 -10.12 -15.45
CA LEU A 41 -1.69 -9.36 -14.24
C LEU A 41 -2.11 -7.88 -14.28
N GLU A 42 -2.49 -7.38 -15.44
CA GLU A 42 -2.88 -5.98 -15.63
C GLU A 42 -4.03 -5.52 -14.72
N PRO A 43 -5.11 -6.30 -14.52
CA PRO A 43 -6.17 -5.91 -13.60
C PRO A 43 -5.69 -5.74 -12.15
N LEU A 44 -4.79 -6.62 -11.69
CA LEU A 44 -4.20 -6.52 -10.35
C LEU A 44 -3.35 -5.27 -10.23
N ARG A 45 -2.46 -5.02 -11.21
CA ARG A 45 -1.60 -3.82 -11.24
C ARG A 45 -2.45 -2.56 -11.14
N ASP A 46 -3.46 -2.42 -11.99
CA ASP A 46 -4.25 -1.20 -12.08
C ASP A 46 -5.03 -0.93 -10.79
N ALA A 47 -5.65 -1.97 -10.23
CA ALA A 47 -6.37 -1.82 -8.97
C ALA A 47 -5.42 -1.49 -7.80
N ALA A 48 -4.22 -2.08 -7.77
CA ALA A 48 -3.21 -1.77 -6.76
C ALA A 48 -2.71 -0.32 -6.90
N VAL A 49 -2.44 0.14 -8.13
CA VAL A 49 -2.01 1.51 -8.41
C VAL A 49 -3.08 2.53 -7.99
N ASP A 50 -4.35 2.27 -8.27
CA ASP A 50 -5.43 3.17 -7.89
C ASP A 50 -5.56 3.29 -6.36
N LEU A 51 -5.46 2.16 -5.63
CA LEU A 51 -5.47 2.17 -4.16
C LEU A 51 -4.24 2.88 -3.59
N ILE A 52 -3.04 2.50 -4.02
CA ILE A 52 -1.77 3.05 -3.51
C ILE A 52 -1.71 4.56 -3.74
N ARG A 53 -2.10 5.04 -4.92
CA ARG A 53 -2.09 6.48 -5.25
C ARG A 53 -2.94 7.28 -4.26
N SER A 54 -4.15 6.80 -3.94
CA SER A 54 -5.03 7.49 -3.00
C SER A 54 -4.54 7.39 -1.55
N VAL A 55 -3.96 6.27 -1.14
CA VAL A 55 -3.30 6.14 0.19
C VAL A 55 -2.12 7.12 0.31
N VAL A 56 -1.26 7.20 -0.70
CA VAL A 56 -0.14 8.14 -0.74
C VAL A 56 -0.64 9.58 -0.64
N ALA A 57 -1.67 9.96 -1.40
CA ALA A 57 -2.24 11.31 -1.34
C ALA A 57 -2.76 11.67 0.07
N ILE A 58 -3.38 10.72 0.77
CA ILE A 58 -3.83 10.89 2.15
C ILE A 58 -2.64 11.13 3.08
N LEU A 59 -1.62 10.26 3.01
CA LEU A 59 -0.41 10.39 3.82
C LEU A 59 0.33 11.70 3.55
N THR A 60 0.34 12.19 2.31
CA THR A 60 0.93 13.48 1.94
C THR A 60 0.18 14.67 2.54
N ASN A 61 -1.15 14.64 2.54
CA ASN A 61 -1.96 15.74 3.06
C ASN A 61 -2.03 15.77 4.59
N LEU A 62 -1.91 14.61 5.23
CA LEU A 62 -2.19 14.42 6.66
C LEU A 62 -1.40 15.36 7.60
N PRO A 63 -0.08 15.60 7.42
CA PRO A 63 0.66 16.46 8.34
C PRO A 63 0.24 17.91 8.32
N ALA A 64 -0.08 18.46 7.14
CA ALA A 64 -0.60 19.82 7.04
C ALA A 64 -1.98 19.94 7.71
N VAL A 65 -2.83 18.91 7.58
CA VAL A 65 -4.13 18.84 8.26
C VAL A 65 -3.96 18.77 9.78
N ILE A 66 -3.06 17.92 10.28
CA ILE A 66 -2.77 17.79 11.72
C ILE A 66 -2.15 19.09 12.28
N ASP A 67 -1.25 19.73 11.53
CA ASP A 67 -0.63 21.00 11.92
C ASP A 67 -1.66 22.13 12.00
N TYR A 68 -2.60 22.19 11.04
CA TYR A 68 -3.74 23.09 11.10
C TYR A 68 -4.56 22.88 12.38
N PHE A 69 -4.91 21.64 12.71
CA PHE A 69 -5.63 21.33 13.94
C PHE A 69 -4.85 21.70 15.21
N SER A 70 -3.53 21.49 15.21
CA SER A 70 -2.63 21.95 16.27
C SER A 70 -2.72 23.46 16.45
N CYS A 71 -2.64 24.23 15.36
CA CYS A 71 -2.75 25.69 15.40
C CYS A 71 -4.13 26.15 15.87
N ALA A 72 -5.20 25.47 15.45
CA ALA A 72 -6.58 25.84 15.79
C ALA A 72 -6.91 25.63 17.27
N LEU A 73 -6.27 24.64 17.91
CA LEU A 73 -6.35 24.45 19.37
C LEU A 73 -5.38 25.35 20.14
N GLY A 74 -4.34 25.86 19.47
CA GLY A 74 -3.38 26.79 20.02
C GLY A 74 -3.96 28.21 20.14
N SER A 75 -3.30 29.04 20.94
CA SER A 75 -3.63 30.46 21.06
C SER A 75 -3.08 31.30 19.88
N GLN A 76 -2.66 30.66 18.77
CA GLN A 76 -2.02 31.34 17.64
C GLN A 76 -3.05 31.69 16.56
N PRO A 77 -3.09 32.94 16.08
CA PRO A 77 -3.94 33.31 14.96
C PRO A 77 -3.48 32.60 13.68
N ILE A 78 -4.38 31.84 13.06
CA ILE A 78 -4.13 31.20 11.77
C ILE A 78 -4.45 32.21 10.66
N PRO A 79 -3.53 32.48 9.73
CA PRO A 79 -3.84 33.28 8.55
C PRO A 79 -5.00 32.65 7.75
N GLU A 80 -5.95 33.46 7.28
CA GLU A 80 -7.13 32.97 6.54
C GLU A 80 -6.74 32.12 5.31
N SER A 81 -5.65 32.50 4.61
CA SER A 81 -5.10 31.75 3.47
C SER A 81 -4.58 30.36 3.87
N SER A 82 -3.98 30.23 5.06
CA SER A 82 -3.53 28.94 5.60
C SER A 82 -4.71 28.07 6.04
N SER A 83 -5.79 28.69 6.54
CA SER A 83 -7.02 28.00 6.91
C SER A 83 -7.76 27.43 5.69
N ALA A 84 -7.91 28.23 4.63
CA ALA A 84 -8.55 27.79 3.38
C ALA A 84 -7.78 26.63 2.72
N TYR A 85 -6.45 26.73 2.67
CA TYR A 85 -5.58 25.67 2.14
C TYR A 85 -5.68 24.37 2.96
N ALA A 86 -5.63 24.45 4.29
CA ALA A 86 -5.78 23.27 5.15
C ALA A 86 -7.16 22.61 4.98
N ALA A 87 -8.22 23.39 4.82
CA ALA A 87 -9.55 22.87 4.56
C ALA A 87 -9.64 22.16 3.20
N GLU A 88 -8.94 22.66 2.16
CA GLU A 88 -8.82 21.96 0.88
C GLU A 88 -8.08 20.63 1.02
N LEU A 89 -6.94 20.61 1.71
CA LEU A 89 -6.18 19.37 1.95
C LEU A 89 -6.99 18.35 2.76
N TYR A 90 -7.75 18.81 3.75
CA TYR A 90 -8.65 17.97 4.53
C TYR A 90 -9.76 17.36 3.65
N ARG A 91 -10.43 18.17 2.82
CA ARG A 91 -11.43 17.66 1.86
C ARG A 91 -10.83 16.68 0.86
N ALA A 92 -9.63 16.98 0.34
CA ALA A 92 -8.92 16.11 -0.59
C ALA A 92 -8.56 14.78 0.07
N MET A 93 -8.16 14.79 1.35
CA MET A 93 -7.89 13.57 2.12
C MET A 93 -9.15 12.71 2.28
N LEU A 94 -10.30 13.31 2.63
CA LEU A 94 -11.56 12.59 2.74
C LEU A 94 -12.03 12.01 1.40
N SER A 95 -11.89 12.79 0.32
CA SER A 95 -12.20 12.33 -1.05
C SER A 95 -11.33 11.13 -1.45
N ASN A 96 -10.02 11.19 -1.19
CA ASN A 96 -9.13 10.06 -1.45
C ASN A 96 -9.46 8.85 -0.57
N ALA A 97 -9.89 9.05 0.68
CA ALA A 97 -10.34 7.94 1.52
C ALA A 97 -11.55 7.23 0.91
N GLN A 98 -12.47 7.97 0.29
CA GLN A 98 -13.57 7.37 -0.45
C GLN A 98 -13.09 6.61 -1.69
N LEU A 99 -12.15 7.19 -2.46
CA LEU A 99 -11.55 6.50 -3.61
C LEU A 99 -10.88 5.18 -3.21
N VAL A 100 -10.21 5.11 -2.06
CA VAL A 100 -9.64 3.87 -1.54
C VAL A 100 -10.74 2.85 -1.23
N ARG A 101 -11.84 3.27 -0.59
CA ARG A 101 -13.00 2.39 -0.30
C ARG A 101 -13.63 1.86 -1.57
N ASP A 102 -13.72 2.67 -2.61
CA ASP A 102 -14.30 2.28 -3.91
C ASP A 102 -13.34 1.38 -4.72
N ALA A 103 -12.03 1.58 -4.58
CA ALA A 103 -11.00 0.77 -5.25
C ALA A 103 -10.81 -0.61 -4.59
N PHE A 104 -11.05 -0.73 -3.29
CA PHE A 104 -10.79 -1.97 -2.55
C PHE A 104 -11.57 -3.19 -3.09
N PRO A 105 -12.88 -3.11 -3.39
CA PRO A 105 -13.60 -4.22 -4.03
C PRO A 105 -13.03 -4.62 -5.39
N ALA A 106 -12.60 -3.65 -6.20
CA ALA A 106 -12.00 -3.91 -7.50
C ALA A 106 -10.66 -4.63 -7.36
N LEU A 107 -9.83 -4.23 -6.40
CA LEU A 107 -8.58 -4.93 -6.08
C LEU A 107 -8.84 -6.35 -5.57
N ASN A 108 -9.80 -6.52 -4.68
CA ASN A 108 -10.19 -7.83 -4.17
C ASN A 108 -10.68 -8.76 -5.29
N ALA A 109 -11.50 -8.25 -6.22
CA ALA A 109 -11.94 -8.99 -7.39
C ALA A 109 -10.78 -9.32 -8.34
N ALA A 110 -9.85 -8.38 -8.56
CA ALA A 110 -8.68 -8.59 -9.38
C ALA A 110 -7.80 -9.72 -8.81
N ILE A 111 -7.51 -9.71 -7.50
CA ILE A 111 -6.73 -10.76 -6.83
C ILE A 111 -7.37 -12.14 -7.03
N LEU A 112 -8.69 -12.26 -6.85
CA LEU A 112 -9.41 -13.52 -7.06
C LEU A 112 -9.40 -13.98 -8.52
N SER A 113 -9.47 -13.02 -9.46
CA SER A 113 -9.52 -13.32 -10.89
C SER A 113 -8.19 -13.81 -11.47
N ILE A 114 -7.06 -13.46 -10.86
CA ILE A 114 -5.74 -13.79 -11.40
C ILE A 114 -5.21 -15.15 -10.93
N GLU A 115 -5.67 -15.68 -9.80
CA GLU A 115 -5.05 -16.86 -9.17
C GLU A 115 -5.09 -18.09 -10.09
N ALA A 116 -6.28 -18.51 -10.54
CA ALA A 116 -6.41 -19.68 -11.40
C ALA A 116 -5.74 -19.51 -12.78
N PRO A 117 -5.88 -18.36 -13.47
CA PRO A 117 -5.11 -18.09 -14.69
C PRO A 117 -3.59 -18.14 -14.46
N LEU A 118 -3.08 -17.58 -13.36
CA LEU A 118 -1.65 -17.61 -13.04
C LEU A 118 -1.15 -19.02 -12.75
N ILE A 119 -1.91 -19.83 -12.01
CA ILE A 119 -1.55 -21.24 -11.79
C ILE A 119 -1.48 -21.98 -13.12
N THR A 120 -2.48 -21.80 -13.98
CA THR A 120 -2.53 -22.46 -15.30
C THR A 120 -1.34 -22.05 -16.16
N GLU A 121 -1.07 -20.74 -16.18
CA GLU A 121 0.03 -20.14 -16.90
C GLU A 121 1.38 -20.68 -16.42
N LEU A 122 1.63 -20.63 -15.10
CA LEU A 122 2.90 -21.08 -14.51
C LEU A 122 3.10 -22.60 -14.61
N ARG A 123 2.03 -23.41 -14.57
CA ARG A 123 2.14 -24.88 -14.76
C ARG A 123 2.55 -25.25 -16.19
N GLY A 124 2.13 -24.46 -17.18
CA GLY A 124 2.41 -24.72 -18.58
C GLY A 124 1.77 -26.03 -19.09
N SER A 125 2.41 -26.67 -20.06
CA SER A 125 1.91 -27.94 -20.63
C SER A 125 2.03 -29.10 -19.64
N TYR A 126 1.10 -30.06 -19.77
CA TYR A 126 1.12 -31.31 -19.00
C TYR A 126 2.48 -32.02 -19.17
N GLY A 127 3.21 -32.18 -18.05
CA GLY A 127 4.55 -32.78 -18.01
C GLY A 127 5.71 -31.81 -17.76
N LEU A 128 5.57 -30.52 -18.05
CA LEU A 128 6.62 -29.52 -17.81
C LEU A 128 6.80 -29.26 -16.30
N GLU A 129 5.70 -29.12 -15.56
CA GLU A 129 5.74 -29.02 -14.10
C GLU A 129 6.40 -30.27 -13.49
N THR A 130 5.95 -31.47 -13.88
CA THR A 130 6.49 -32.75 -13.38
C THR A 130 7.99 -32.86 -13.67
N PHE A 131 8.42 -32.45 -14.86
CA PHE A 131 9.84 -32.42 -15.23
C PHE A 131 10.65 -31.46 -14.35
N LEU A 132 10.19 -30.23 -14.16
CA LEU A 132 10.86 -29.24 -13.31
C LEU A 132 10.90 -29.69 -11.84
N ARG A 133 9.82 -30.25 -11.31
CA ARG A 133 9.77 -30.83 -9.95
C ARG A 133 10.70 -32.04 -9.80
N THR A 134 10.86 -32.83 -10.85
CA THR A 134 11.82 -33.95 -10.83
C THR A 134 13.25 -33.44 -10.80
N LEU A 135 13.55 -32.36 -11.54
CA LEU A 135 14.85 -31.72 -11.49
C LEU A 135 15.15 -31.13 -10.11
N THR A 136 14.17 -30.56 -9.40
CA THR A 136 14.38 -30.03 -8.04
C THR A 136 14.84 -31.05 -7.00
N TRP A 137 14.82 -32.35 -7.31
CA TRP A 137 15.45 -33.37 -6.48
C TRP A 137 16.99 -33.26 -6.41
N LEU A 138 17.62 -32.62 -7.41
CA LEU A 138 19.05 -32.33 -7.35
C LEU A 138 19.28 -31.12 -6.42
N PRO A 139 20.18 -31.22 -5.42
CA PRO A 139 20.48 -30.17 -4.44
C PRO A 139 20.90 -28.79 -4.99
N TRP A 140 21.10 -28.68 -6.30
CA TRP A 140 21.76 -27.60 -7.03
C TRP A 140 20.80 -26.92 -8.00
N SER A 141 19.64 -27.53 -8.25
CA SER A 141 18.64 -27.00 -9.15
C SER A 141 17.39 -26.66 -8.35
N SER A 142 17.26 -25.40 -7.99
CA SER A 142 15.95 -24.83 -7.71
C SER A 142 15.31 -24.41 -9.04
N SER A 143 13.99 -24.46 -9.11
CA SER A 143 13.27 -23.92 -10.25
C SER A 143 12.42 -22.78 -9.76
N MET A 144 12.87 -21.55 -10.03
CA MET A 144 12.17 -20.30 -9.68
C MET A 144 10.67 -20.33 -10.02
N ARG A 145 10.28 -21.07 -11.06
CA ARG A 145 8.88 -21.34 -11.43
C ARG A 145 8.16 -22.26 -10.44
N VAL A 146 8.77 -23.38 -10.05
CA VAL A 146 8.21 -24.31 -9.05
C VAL A 146 8.10 -23.60 -7.70
N ASP A 147 9.13 -22.85 -7.32
CA ASP A 147 9.12 -22.06 -6.08
C ASP A 147 8.06 -20.96 -6.12
N LEU A 148 7.89 -20.26 -7.24
CA LEU A 148 6.80 -19.30 -7.42
C LEU A 148 5.42 -19.98 -7.34
N LEU A 149 5.24 -21.15 -7.96
CA LEU A 149 3.99 -21.93 -7.90
C LEU A 149 3.65 -22.34 -6.47
N ASP A 150 4.63 -22.84 -5.72
CA ASP A 150 4.43 -23.33 -4.35
C ASP A 150 4.17 -22.16 -3.37
N ASN A 151 4.74 -20.99 -3.64
CA ASN A 151 4.56 -19.78 -2.81
C ASN A 151 3.42 -18.86 -3.26
N LEU A 152 2.81 -19.09 -4.42
CA LEU A 152 1.77 -18.22 -4.98
C LEU A 152 0.58 -18.05 -4.01
N PRO A 153 0.03 -19.10 -3.36
CA PRO A 153 -1.08 -18.91 -2.41
C PRO A 153 -0.70 -18.03 -1.22
N GLN A 154 0.54 -18.15 -0.73
CA GLN A 154 1.04 -17.32 0.38
C GLN A 154 1.20 -15.86 -0.05
N LEU A 155 1.71 -15.62 -1.26
CA LEU A 155 1.88 -14.27 -1.81
C LEU A 155 0.53 -13.58 -2.06
N ILE A 156 -0.45 -14.30 -2.61
CA ILE A 156 -1.83 -13.81 -2.79
C ILE A 156 -2.47 -13.50 -1.44
N SER A 157 -2.31 -14.39 -0.45
CA SER A 157 -2.80 -14.16 0.91
C SER A 157 -2.14 -12.94 1.57
N ALA A 158 -0.83 -12.74 1.36
CA ALA A 158 -0.09 -11.59 1.88
C ALA A 158 -0.62 -10.29 1.25
N ILE A 159 -0.79 -10.25 -0.07
CA ILE A 159 -1.41 -9.10 -0.77
C ILE A 159 -2.77 -8.77 -0.16
N HIS A 160 -3.65 -9.76 0.02
CA HIS A 160 -4.94 -9.54 0.69
C HIS A 160 -4.80 -8.98 2.11
N SER A 161 -3.86 -9.52 2.89
CA SER A 161 -3.58 -9.07 4.25
C SER A 161 -3.15 -7.60 4.27
N TYR A 162 -2.22 -7.20 3.40
CA TYR A 162 -1.76 -5.81 3.29
C TYR A 162 -2.87 -4.87 2.86
N CYS A 163 -3.72 -5.26 1.91
CA CYS A 163 -4.87 -4.45 1.51
C CYS A 163 -5.83 -4.23 2.68
N ARG A 164 -6.16 -5.30 3.43
CA ARG A 164 -7.05 -5.21 4.59
C ARG A 164 -6.43 -4.40 5.73
N GLY A 165 -5.14 -4.55 5.96
CA GLY A 165 -4.36 -3.76 6.90
C GLY A 165 -4.43 -2.27 6.54
N ALA A 166 -4.07 -1.92 5.30
CA ALA A 166 -4.13 -0.55 4.80
C ALA A 166 -5.51 0.07 4.98
N MET A 167 -6.59 -0.65 4.65
CA MET A 167 -7.97 -0.17 4.90
C MET A 167 -8.23 0.13 6.38
N ARG A 168 -7.88 -0.80 7.28
CA ARG A 168 -8.11 -0.64 8.73
C ARG A 168 -7.36 0.56 9.30
N TYR A 169 -6.09 0.73 8.93
CA TYR A 169 -5.28 1.84 9.41
C TYR A 169 -5.73 3.16 8.78
N LEU A 170 -6.14 3.14 7.52
CA LEU A 170 -6.75 4.28 6.87
C LEU A 170 -8.02 4.73 7.59
N ASP A 171 -8.93 3.81 7.91
CA ASP A 171 -10.16 4.13 8.63
C ASP A 171 -9.85 4.75 10.00
N THR A 172 -8.83 4.24 10.71
CA THR A 172 -8.36 4.82 11.98
C THR A 172 -7.86 6.26 11.80
N VAL A 173 -7.07 6.52 10.76
CA VAL A 173 -6.54 7.86 10.46
C VAL A 173 -7.66 8.82 10.10
N VAL A 174 -8.58 8.40 9.24
CA VAL A 174 -9.71 9.21 8.77
C VAL A 174 -10.68 9.49 9.92
N GLU A 175 -11.06 8.48 10.70
CA GLU A 175 -11.95 8.65 11.85
C GLU A 175 -11.36 9.62 12.88
N PHE A 176 -10.06 9.51 13.18
CA PHE A 176 -9.38 10.44 14.07
C PHE A 176 -9.45 11.88 13.55
N THR A 177 -9.10 12.09 12.28
CA THR A 177 -9.11 13.44 11.68
C THR A 177 -10.52 14.03 11.59
N VAL A 178 -11.54 13.22 11.28
CA VAL A 178 -12.95 13.65 11.27
C VAL A 178 -13.40 14.08 12.65
N ARG A 179 -13.19 13.24 13.67
CA ARG A 179 -13.56 13.58 15.05
C ARG A 179 -12.85 14.83 15.55
N LEU A 180 -11.58 15.01 15.17
CA LEU A 180 -10.82 16.19 15.52
C LEU A 180 -11.36 17.45 14.82
N GLY A 181 -11.73 17.35 13.54
CA GLY A 181 -12.38 18.43 12.81
C GLY A 181 -13.73 18.82 13.41
N ASP A 182 -14.57 17.82 13.75
CA ASP A 182 -15.87 18.04 14.41
C ASP A 182 -15.69 18.69 15.78
N PHE A 183 -14.68 18.27 16.54
CA PHE A 183 -14.35 18.84 17.84
C PHE A 183 -13.92 20.31 17.72
N ILE A 184 -13.01 20.61 16.80
CA ILE A 184 -12.47 21.97 16.60
C ILE A 184 -13.55 22.94 16.08
N SER A 185 -14.52 22.44 15.32
CA SER A 185 -15.64 23.24 14.82
C SER A 185 -16.62 23.66 15.92
N ASP A 186 -16.58 23.05 17.10
CA ASP A 186 -17.40 23.41 18.25
C ASP A 186 -16.62 24.33 19.21
N GLU A 187 -16.76 25.64 19.01
CA GLU A 187 -16.07 26.67 19.82
C GLU A 187 -16.32 26.53 21.32
N LYS A 188 -17.51 26.04 21.73
CA LYS A 188 -17.83 25.85 23.15
C LYS A 188 -17.02 24.70 23.74
N ARG A 189 -16.90 23.59 23.00
CA ARG A 189 -16.08 22.44 23.41
C ARG A 189 -14.60 22.78 23.44
N VAL A 190 -14.11 23.51 22.44
CA VAL A 190 -12.72 23.99 22.42
C VAL A 190 -12.45 24.95 23.58
N GLY A 191 -13.37 25.89 23.84
CA GLY A 191 -13.24 26.85 24.94
C GLY A 191 -13.27 26.21 26.33
N ALA A 192 -13.98 25.09 26.49
CA ALA A 192 -14.04 24.32 27.73
C ALA A 192 -12.88 23.30 27.90
N LEU A 193 -12.00 23.16 26.90
CA LEU A 193 -10.93 22.17 26.92
C LEU A 193 -9.77 22.59 27.83
N GLU A 194 -9.66 21.94 28.98
CA GLU A 194 -8.49 22.07 29.84
C GLU A 194 -7.24 21.48 29.17
N GLY A 195 -6.09 22.16 29.34
CA GLY A 195 -4.82 21.68 28.80
C GLY A 195 -4.68 21.75 27.28
N ARG A 196 -5.49 22.58 26.59
CA ARG A 196 -5.47 22.74 25.12
C ARG A 196 -4.08 22.93 24.52
N GLU A 197 -3.18 23.64 25.20
CA GLU A 197 -1.82 23.91 24.72
C GLU A 197 -0.95 22.64 24.65
N ASN A 198 -1.12 21.73 25.62
CA ASN A 198 -0.42 20.44 25.61
C ASN A 198 -0.94 19.55 24.49
N ILE A 199 -2.26 19.58 24.24
CA ILE A 199 -2.89 18.82 23.16
C ILE A 199 -2.44 19.37 21.80
N ALA A 200 -2.47 20.69 21.62
CA ALA A 200 -1.95 21.37 20.44
C ALA A 200 -0.48 20.98 20.19
N LYS A 201 0.37 21.06 21.22
CA LYS A 201 1.77 20.62 21.12
C LYS A 201 1.91 19.16 20.69
N GLY A 202 1.12 18.26 21.26
CA GLY A 202 1.10 16.85 20.89
C GLY A 202 0.69 16.60 19.44
N LEU A 203 -0.31 17.35 18.93
CA LEU A 203 -0.69 17.32 17.52
C LEU A 203 0.42 17.86 16.63
N GLY A 204 1.05 18.98 17.00
CA GLY A 204 2.19 19.52 16.26
C GLY A 204 3.38 18.54 16.22
N ASP A 205 3.65 17.82 17.31
CA ASP A 205 4.67 16.76 17.36
C ASP A 205 4.29 15.57 16.46
N LEU A 206 3.00 15.21 16.42
CA LEU A 206 2.48 14.17 15.52
C LEU A 206 2.62 14.58 14.05
N GLY A 207 2.25 15.81 13.69
CA GLY A 207 2.38 16.36 12.34
C GLY A 207 3.85 16.38 11.89
N ARG A 208 4.76 16.90 12.73
CA ARG A 208 6.21 16.88 12.44
C ARG A 208 6.78 15.47 12.31
N SER A 209 6.27 14.52 13.10
CA SER A 209 6.68 13.11 13.00
C SER A 209 6.24 12.51 11.67
N ALA A 210 4.98 12.70 11.30
CA ALA A 210 4.43 12.21 10.05
C ALA A 210 5.14 12.86 8.84
N LEU A 211 5.47 14.15 8.90
CA LEU A 211 6.25 14.84 7.88
C LEU A 211 7.68 14.27 7.72
N ARG A 212 8.40 14.04 8.82
CA ARG A 212 9.75 13.42 8.77
C ARG A 212 9.72 12.02 8.16
N ASN A 213 8.63 11.30 8.40
CA ASN A 213 8.40 9.96 7.91
C ASN A 213 7.96 9.91 6.42
N MET A 214 7.76 11.07 5.77
CA MET A 214 7.31 11.17 4.36
C MET A 214 8.40 11.04 3.29
N GLY A 215 9.69 11.15 3.63
CA GLY A 215 10.78 11.25 2.65
C GLY A 215 10.89 10.10 1.63
N TYR A 216 10.12 9.01 1.84
CA TYR A 216 10.10 7.82 0.99
C TYR A 216 8.68 7.42 0.53
N ILE A 217 7.63 8.15 0.90
CA ILE A 217 6.24 7.78 0.57
C ILE A 217 5.99 7.98 -0.93
N GLY A 218 5.50 6.94 -1.60
CA GLY A 218 5.26 6.95 -3.05
C GLY A 218 6.53 6.99 -3.92
N ILE A 219 7.72 7.13 -3.32
CA ILE A 219 9.01 7.01 -4.02
C ILE A 219 9.41 5.54 -4.00
N HIS A 220 8.78 4.79 -4.89
CA HIS A 220 9.17 3.41 -5.14
C HIS A 220 10.16 3.38 -6.31
N PRO A 221 11.45 3.06 -6.08
CA PRO A 221 12.48 3.06 -7.14
C PRO A 221 12.09 2.16 -8.34
N HIS A 222 11.17 1.23 -8.12
CA HIS A 222 10.69 0.29 -9.13
C HIS A 222 9.22 0.46 -9.52
N GLY A 223 8.61 1.65 -9.33
CA GLY A 223 7.21 2.03 -9.63
C GLY A 223 6.41 1.10 -10.56
N LEU A 224 5.18 0.70 -10.16
CA LEU A 224 4.24 -0.18 -10.88
C LEU A 224 3.77 0.34 -12.26
N GLY A 225 4.26 1.50 -12.70
CA GLY A 225 3.82 2.18 -13.92
C GLY A 225 2.54 3.00 -13.70
N GLN A 226 2.03 3.58 -14.79
CA GLN A 226 0.73 4.25 -14.78
C GLN A 226 -0.34 3.33 -15.36
N LYS A 227 -1.58 3.52 -14.88
CA LYS A 227 -2.76 2.85 -15.42
C LYS A 227 -2.87 3.08 -16.94
N GLY A 228 -3.13 2.03 -17.69
CA GLY A 228 -3.23 2.07 -19.16
C GLY A 228 -1.89 2.12 -19.90
N GLN A 229 -0.75 2.07 -19.21
CA GLN A 229 0.55 1.85 -19.84
C GLN A 229 0.86 0.35 -19.91
N ALA A 230 1.65 -0.08 -20.89
CA ALA A 230 2.13 -1.46 -20.94
C ALA A 230 2.95 -1.81 -19.68
N LEU A 231 2.71 -2.99 -19.11
CA LEU A 231 3.49 -3.53 -18.00
C LEU A 231 4.97 -3.64 -18.38
N ARG A 232 5.83 -2.90 -17.67
CA ARG A 232 7.28 -2.98 -17.83
C ARG A 232 7.87 -3.82 -16.73
N VAL A 233 8.42 -4.97 -17.13
CA VAL A 233 9.11 -5.89 -16.22
C VAL A 233 10.51 -5.36 -15.97
N LYS A 234 10.83 -5.10 -14.69
CA LYS A 234 12.14 -4.64 -14.26
C LYS A 234 12.94 -5.83 -13.76
N THR A 235 13.90 -6.29 -14.57
CA THR A 235 14.75 -7.47 -14.30
C THR A 235 15.70 -7.28 -13.10
N GLU A 236 15.92 -6.05 -12.65
CA GLU A 236 16.74 -5.72 -11.48
C GLU A 236 15.98 -5.85 -10.15
N TYR A 237 14.66 -6.10 -10.18
CA TYR A 237 13.85 -6.21 -8.98
C TYR A 237 13.98 -7.60 -8.34
N MET A 238 15.08 -7.83 -7.63
CA MET A 238 15.37 -9.06 -6.87
C MET A 238 14.89 -8.97 -5.41
N GLY A 239 13.80 -8.23 -5.14
CA GLY A 239 13.35 -7.66 -3.86
C GLY A 239 13.00 -8.58 -2.67
N TRP A 240 13.65 -9.73 -2.52
CA TRP A 240 13.46 -10.65 -1.40
C TRP A 240 13.80 -10.06 -0.03
N ASP A 241 14.77 -9.15 0.05
CA ASP A 241 15.20 -8.56 1.34
C ASP A 241 14.14 -7.64 1.98
N TYR A 242 13.21 -7.09 1.20
CA TYR A 242 12.08 -6.34 1.73
C TYR A 242 10.97 -7.26 2.26
N LEU A 243 10.71 -8.39 1.59
CA LEU A 243 9.72 -9.39 2.02
C LEU A 243 10.17 -10.11 3.31
N ARG A 244 11.49 -10.27 3.55
CA ARG A 244 12.06 -10.84 4.80
C ARG A 244 11.70 -10.08 6.08
N ARG A 245 11.36 -8.79 6.00
CA ARG A 245 10.97 -8.02 7.19
C ARG A 245 9.58 -8.41 7.69
N ASP A 246 8.76 -9.03 6.84
CA ASP A 246 7.40 -9.43 7.18
C ASP A 246 7.33 -10.84 7.81
N PRO A 247 6.73 -11.00 9.00
CA PRO A 247 6.56 -12.30 9.64
C PRO A 247 5.86 -13.36 8.77
N ILE A 248 4.94 -12.95 7.89
CA ILE A 248 4.14 -13.83 7.04
C ILE A 248 5.00 -14.42 5.90
N LEU A 249 5.96 -13.65 5.39
CA LEU A 249 6.79 -14.03 4.23
C LEU A 249 8.16 -14.59 4.63
N ARG A 250 8.54 -14.55 5.92
CA ARG A 250 9.74 -15.21 6.47
C ARG A 250 9.76 -16.73 6.33
N LEU A 251 8.60 -17.34 6.09
CA LEU A 251 8.45 -18.79 5.94
C LEU A 251 8.68 -19.26 4.50
N ILE A 252 8.84 -18.34 3.55
CA ILE A 252 9.16 -18.68 2.17
C ILE A 252 10.68 -18.91 2.06
N PRO A 253 11.15 -20.11 1.68
CA PRO A 253 12.57 -20.39 1.54
C PRO A 253 13.22 -19.47 0.50
N VAL A 254 14.46 -19.06 0.79
CA VAL A 254 15.30 -18.25 -0.10
C VAL A 254 15.83 -19.18 -1.19
N LEU A 255 15.62 -18.77 -2.45
CA LEU A 255 16.21 -19.39 -3.64
C LEU A 255 17.73 -19.22 -3.70
#